data_AF-A0A3L7XZI3-F1
#
_entry.id   AF-A0A3L7XZI3-F1
#
_cell.length_a   1.000
_cell.length_b   1.000
_cell.length_c   1.000
_cell.angle_alpha   90.00
_cell.angle_beta   90.00
_cell.angle_gamma   90.00
#
_symmetry.space_group_name_H-M   'P 1'
#
loop_
_entity.id
_entity.type
_entity.pdbx_description
1 polymer ?
#
loop_
_entity_poly.entity_id
_entity_poly.type
_entity_poly.pdbx_seq_one_letter_code
_entity_poly.pdbx_strand_id
1 'polypeptide(L)'
;MTDAAKLTTGLRSDVCGALRPSDVGRRVRLAGWIHRRRDHGSLVFIDLRDRYGIVQVVVDAAVAPEAHAALTDARSEWVIAVEGTVAARRAGTENEKLATGGIEVAGEIVTVLSQAKTPPFYINDTDAPVDESLRLKYRYLDLRREPLRDRILLRSAMVQAIREVHHEHGFVE
;
A
#
# COMPACT_ATOMS: atom_id res chain seq x y z
N MET A 1 5.52 -16.43 -5.35
CA MET A 1 4.53 -15.37 -5.67
C MET A 1 3.29 -15.63 -4.83
N THR A 2 2.84 -14.65 -4.05
CA THR A 2 1.60 -14.80 -3.27
C THR A 2 0.42 -14.85 -4.23
N ASP A 3 -0.39 -15.90 -4.12
CA ASP A 3 -1.59 -16.07 -4.93
C ASP A 3 -2.60 -14.96 -4.61
N ALA A 4 -2.82 -14.05 -5.57
CA ALA A 4 -3.69 -12.89 -5.40
C ALA A 4 -5.13 -13.30 -5.05
N ALA A 5 -5.60 -14.45 -5.56
CA ALA A 5 -6.94 -14.96 -5.29
C ALA A 5 -7.15 -15.30 -3.79
N LYS A 6 -6.09 -15.69 -3.08
CA LYS A 6 -6.15 -15.95 -1.63
C LYS A 6 -6.24 -14.68 -0.80
N LEU A 7 -6.00 -13.51 -1.38
CA LEU A 7 -5.93 -12.23 -0.68
C LEU A 7 -7.10 -11.29 -0.99
N THR A 8 -7.98 -11.67 -1.92
CA THR A 8 -9.20 -10.96 -2.27
C THR A 8 -10.16 -10.90 -1.08
N THR A 9 -10.80 -9.74 -0.89
CA THR A 9 -11.84 -9.52 0.12
C THR A 9 -12.96 -8.65 -0.48
N GLY A 10 -14.01 -8.36 0.29
CA GLY A 10 -15.03 -7.39 -0.13
C GLY A 10 -14.47 -6.00 -0.44
N LEU A 11 -13.32 -5.62 0.14
CA LEU A 11 -12.71 -4.30 0.00
C LEU A 11 -11.56 -4.24 -1.02
N ARG A 12 -11.02 -5.38 -1.47
CA ARG A 12 -9.94 -5.40 -2.45
C ARG A 12 -9.99 -6.62 -3.36
N SER A 13 -9.76 -6.43 -4.65
CA SER A 13 -9.52 -7.51 -5.61
C SER A 13 -8.06 -7.94 -5.62
N ASP A 14 -7.16 -6.97 -5.45
CA ASP A 14 -5.71 -7.11 -5.57
C ASP A 14 -5.01 -6.44 -4.39
N VAL A 15 -3.70 -6.67 -4.28
CA VAL A 15 -2.84 -5.99 -3.31
C VAL A 15 -1.96 -4.97 -4.02
N CYS A 16 -1.64 -3.88 -3.34
CA CYS A 16 -1.00 -2.71 -3.95
C CYS A 16 0.28 -3.08 -4.68
N GLY A 17 1.16 -3.89 -4.08
CA GLY A 17 2.45 -4.28 -4.68
C GLY A 17 2.40 -5.34 -5.80
N ALA A 18 1.23 -5.90 -6.13
CA ALA A 18 1.14 -7.04 -7.05
C ALA A 18 0.95 -6.67 -8.52
N LEU A 19 0.45 -5.47 -8.83
CA LEU A 19 0.11 -5.06 -10.19
C LEU A 19 1.34 -4.88 -11.09
N ARG A 20 1.21 -5.22 -12.37
CA ARG A 20 2.28 -5.19 -13.38
C ARG A 20 1.80 -4.54 -14.68
N PRO A 21 2.72 -4.19 -15.61
CA PRO A 21 2.35 -3.69 -16.94
C PRO A 21 1.38 -4.60 -17.72
N SER A 22 1.42 -5.91 -17.46
CA SER A 22 0.47 -6.88 -18.03
C SER A 22 -0.98 -6.71 -17.54
N ASP A 23 -1.21 -5.96 -16.47
CA ASP A 23 -2.54 -5.71 -15.91
C ASP A 23 -3.22 -4.47 -16.51
N VAL A 24 -2.56 -3.72 -17.41
CA VAL A 24 -3.12 -2.49 -17.98
C VAL A 24 -4.48 -2.75 -18.64
N GLY A 25 -5.45 -1.87 -18.34
CA GLY A 25 -6.85 -1.99 -18.76
C GLY A 25 -7.73 -2.80 -17.79
N ARG A 26 -7.16 -3.48 -16.79
CA ARG A 26 -7.92 -4.23 -15.79
C ARG A 26 -8.54 -3.29 -14.76
N ARG A 27 -9.82 -3.50 -14.44
CA ARG A 27 -10.48 -2.85 -13.30
C ARG A 27 -10.07 -3.54 -12.00
N VAL A 28 -9.67 -2.77 -11.00
CA VAL A 28 -9.18 -3.26 -9.72
C VAL A 28 -9.81 -2.51 -8.56
N ARG A 29 -9.89 -3.18 -7.40
CA ARG A 29 -10.22 -2.58 -6.10
C ARG A 29 -9.04 -2.77 -5.17
N LEU A 30 -8.57 -1.68 -4.58
CA LEU A 30 -7.42 -1.65 -3.69
C LEU A 30 -7.82 -0.97 -2.39
N ALA A 31 -7.26 -1.42 -1.27
CA ALA A 31 -7.44 -0.77 0.01
C ALA A 31 -6.12 -0.71 0.77
N GLY A 32 -5.83 0.42 1.40
CA GLY A 32 -4.56 0.64 2.05
C GLY A 32 -4.45 2.00 2.75
N TRP A 33 -3.23 2.34 3.15
CA TRP A 33 -2.88 3.61 3.77
C TRP A 33 -2.32 4.57 2.73
N ILE A 34 -2.72 5.83 2.80
CA ILE A 34 -2.06 6.90 2.05
C ILE A 34 -0.63 7.05 2.57
N HIS A 35 0.36 6.58 1.80
CA HIS A 35 1.77 6.70 2.14
C HIS A 35 2.30 8.10 1.80
N ARG A 36 1.86 8.64 0.66
CA ARG A 36 2.17 10.02 0.24
C ARG A 36 1.01 10.55 -0.58
N ARG A 37 0.74 11.85 -0.46
CA ARG A 37 -0.21 12.59 -1.27
C ARG A 37 0.52 13.75 -1.93
N ARG A 38 0.30 13.92 -3.24
CA ARG A 38 0.78 15.06 -4.03
C ARG A 38 -0.40 15.64 -4.78
N ASP A 39 -0.59 16.94 -4.67
CA ASP A 39 -1.76 17.64 -5.19
C ASP A 39 -1.31 18.70 -6.17
N HIS A 40 -1.82 18.59 -7.39
CA HIS A 40 -1.53 19.48 -8.51
C HIS A 40 -2.80 20.23 -8.96
N GLY A 41 -3.77 20.40 -8.06
CA GLY A 41 -5.05 21.05 -8.34
C GLY A 41 -6.03 20.08 -8.99
N SER A 42 -6.03 19.98 -10.33
CA SER A 42 -6.95 19.09 -11.05
C SER A 42 -6.59 17.60 -10.92
N LEU A 43 -5.33 17.30 -10.59
CA LEU A 43 -4.83 15.93 -10.41
C LEU A 43 -4.32 15.73 -8.98
N VAL A 44 -4.78 14.65 -8.36
CA VAL A 44 -4.26 14.18 -7.06
C VAL A 44 -3.57 12.84 -7.26
N PHE A 45 -2.32 12.76 -6.83
CA PHE A 45 -1.51 11.54 -6.84
C PHE A 45 -1.38 11.00 -5.43
N ILE A 46 -1.76 9.75 -5.25
CA ILE A 46 -1.68 9.02 -3.99
C ILE A 46 -0.75 7.83 -4.16
N ASP A 47 0.28 7.75 -3.33
CA ASP A 47 1.02 6.49 -3.16
C ASP A 47 0.23 5.67 -2.13
N LEU A 48 -0.54 4.67 -2.60
CA LEU A 48 -1.34 3.79 -1.76
C LEU A 48 -0.49 2.59 -1.33
N ARG A 49 -0.39 2.38 -0.02
CA ARG A 49 0.44 1.32 0.58
C ARG A 49 -0.42 0.29 1.29
N ASP A 50 -0.08 -0.97 1.10
CA ASP A 50 -0.47 -2.06 1.99
C ASP A 50 0.76 -2.86 2.44
N ARG A 51 0.55 -4.04 3.03
CA ARG A 51 1.65 -4.93 3.46
C ARG A 51 2.54 -5.37 2.28
N TYR A 52 1.99 -5.47 1.08
CA TYR A 52 2.61 -6.11 -0.08
C TYR A 52 3.36 -5.13 -0.97
N GLY A 53 3.13 -3.84 -0.80
CA GLY A 53 3.90 -2.80 -1.49
C GLY A 53 3.13 -1.50 -1.62
N ILE A 54 3.55 -0.71 -2.60
CA ILE A 54 3.01 0.61 -2.91
C ILE A 54 2.58 0.60 -4.38
N VAL A 55 1.47 1.26 -4.69
CA VAL A 55 1.05 1.60 -6.05
C VAL A 55 0.61 3.06 -6.12
N GLN A 56 0.83 3.70 -7.25
CA GLN A 56 0.34 5.06 -7.48
C GLN A 56 -1.11 5.00 -7.95
N VAL A 57 -1.96 5.80 -7.31
CA VAL A 57 -3.32 6.10 -7.73
C VAL A 57 -3.33 7.55 -8.20
N VAL A 58 -3.93 7.80 -9.37
CA VAL A 58 -4.11 9.14 -9.92
C VAL A 58 -5.60 9.40 -10.02
N VAL A 59 -6.06 10.51 -9.45
CA VAL A 59 -7.46 10.93 -9.49
C VAL A 59 -7.55 12.27 -10.20
N ASP A 60 -8.29 12.29 -11.31
CA ASP A 60 -8.53 13.47 -12.13
C ASP A 60 -9.92 14.04 -11.82
N ALA A 61 -9.97 15.30 -11.40
CA ALA A 61 -11.21 16.00 -11.09
C ALA A 61 -12.20 16.07 -12.27
N ALA A 62 -11.70 16.08 -13.51
CA ALA A 62 -12.54 16.13 -14.71
C ALA A 62 -13.22 14.78 -15.00
N VAL A 63 -12.59 13.67 -14.59
CA VAL A 63 -13.10 12.32 -14.84
C VAL A 63 -13.87 11.78 -13.64
N ALA A 64 -13.37 12.03 -12.42
CA ALA A 64 -13.89 11.49 -11.17
C ALA A 64 -14.00 12.59 -10.09
N PRO A 65 -14.91 13.57 -10.26
CA PRO A 65 -15.02 14.73 -9.36
C PRO A 65 -15.34 14.34 -7.91
N GLU A 66 -16.19 13.32 -7.70
CA GLU A 66 -16.53 12.85 -6.35
C GLU A 66 -15.34 12.19 -5.65
N ALA A 67 -14.58 11.36 -6.37
CA ALA A 67 -13.37 10.73 -5.85
C ALA A 67 -12.28 11.77 -5.54
N HIS A 68 -12.15 12.80 -6.39
CA HIS A 68 -11.23 13.91 -6.17
C HIS A 68 -11.63 14.70 -4.92
N ALA A 69 -12.91 15.05 -4.78
CA ALA A 69 -13.44 15.75 -3.62
C ALA A 69 -13.20 14.98 -2.32
N ALA A 70 -13.37 13.65 -2.32
CA ALA A 70 -13.08 12.78 -1.17
C ALA A 70 -11.60 12.81 -0.72
N LEU A 71 -10.68 13.23 -1.59
CA LEU A 71 -9.25 13.34 -1.32
C LEU A 71 -8.78 14.76 -0.95
N THR A 72 -9.68 15.75 -0.91
CA THR A 72 -9.34 17.16 -0.58
C THR A 72 -8.66 17.28 0.78
N ASP A 73 -9.29 16.70 1.80
CA ASP A 73 -8.78 16.73 3.18
C ASP A 73 -7.91 15.54 3.54
N ALA A 74 -7.74 14.59 2.63
CA ALA A 74 -6.97 13.40 2.87
C ALA A 74 -5.53 13.74 3.29
N ARG A 75 -5.05 13.06 4.34
CA ARG A 75 -3.70 13.20 4.87
C ARG A 75 -2.99 11.86 4.85
N SER A 76 -1.68 11.89 5.09
CA SER A 76 -0.89 10.68 5.27
C SER A 76 -1.50 9.77 6.33
N GLU A 77 -1.41 8.46 6.10
CA GLU A 77 -1.93 7.38 6.93
C GLU A 77 -3.45 7.28 7.05
N TRP A 78 -4.23 8.07 6.30
CA TRP A 78 -5.66 7.77 6.11
C TRP A 78 -5.83 6.41 5.44
N VAL A 79 -6.87 5.69 5.84
CA VAL A 79 -7.24 4.39 5.25
C VAL A 79 -8.30 4.64 4.20
N ILE A 80 -8.01 4.27 2.96
CA ILE A 80 -8.91 4.45 1.83
C ILE A 80 -9.09 3.14 1.07
N ALA A 81 -10.26 2.99 0.45
CA ALA A 81 -10.50 2.06 -0.64
C ALA A 81 -10.58 2.84 -1.95
N VAL A 82 -10.03 2.27 -3.01
CA VAL A 82 -9.99 2.84 -4.36
C VAL A 82 -10.48 1.79 -5.33
N GLU A 83 -11.44 2.16 -6.17
CA GLU A 83 -11.77 1.41 -7.38
C GLU A 83 -11.32 2.20 -8.59
N GLY A 84 -10.71 1.51 -9.55
CA GLY A 84 -10.17 2.18 -10.72
C GLY A 84 -9.65 1.21 -11.76
N THR A 85 -9.04 1.78 -12.80
CA THR A 85 -8.50 1.02 -13.93
C THR A 85 -6.98 1.15 -13.97
N VAL A 86 -6.28 0.04 -14.13
CA VAL A 86 -4.80 0.04 -14.27
C VAL A 86 -4.43 0.71 -15.59
N ALA A 87 -3.53 1.68 -15.54
CA ALA A 87 -3.00 2.40 -16.67
C ALA A 87 -1.47 2.33 -16.68
N ALA A 88 -0.88 2.39 -17.88
CA ALA A 88 0.56 2.60 -17.98
C ALA A 88 0.89 4.03 -17.53
N ARG A 89 2.02 4.20 -16.84
CA ARG A 89 2.53 5.54 -16.59
C ARG A 89 2.92 6.22 -17.90
N ARG A 90 2.91 7.55 -17.89
CA ARG A 90 3.45 8.34 -19.01
C ARG A 90 4.95 8.06 -19.15
N ALA A 91 5.43 8.00 -20.39
CA ALA A 91 6.84 7.81 -20.68
C ALA A 91 7.70 8.84 -19.94
N GLY A 92 8.71 8.38 -19.22
CA GLY A 92 9.61 9.19 -18.40
C GLY A 92 9.15 9.43 -16.96
N THR A 93 7.99 8.90 -16.55
CA THR A 93 7.49 8.98 -15.16
C THR A 93 7.46 7.63 -14.43
N GLU A 94 8.04 6.61 -15.06
CA GLU A 94 8.27 5.31 -14.47
C GLU A 94 9.19 5.41 -13.24
N ASN A 95 8.94 4.57 -12.25
CA ASN A 95 9.74 4.51 -11.03
C ASN A 95 10.36 3.13 -10.84
N GLU A 96 11.62 2.97 -11.27
CA GLU A 96 12.35 1.70 -11.20
C GLU A 96 12.53 1.15 -9.77
N LYS A 97 12.38 1.98 -8.74
CA LYS A 97 12.45 1.55 -7.33
C LYS A 97 11.22 0.78 -6.87
N LEU A 98 10.12 0.83 -7.64
CA LEU A 98 8.86 0.16 -7.30
C LEU A 98 8.56 -0.96 -8.31
N ALA A 99 8.10 -2.10 -7.80
CA ALA A 99 7.66 -3.20 -8.65
C ALA A 99 6.44 -2.82 -9.54
N THR A 100 5.63 -1.88 -9.08
CA THR A 100 4.51 -1.29 -9.84
C THR A 100 4.92 -0.02 -10.60
N GLY A 101 6.22 0.23 -10.72
CA GLY A 101 6.79 1.50 -11.18
C GLY A 101 6.44 1.91 -12.60
N GLY A 102 6.09 0.95 -13.47
CA GLY A 102 5.64 1.20 -14.84
C GLY A 102 4.14 1.42 -14.99
N ILE A 103 3.36 1.32 -13.91
CA ILE A 103 1.90 1.47 -13.93
C ILE A 103 1.41 2.46 -12.87
N GLU A 104 0.15 2.85 -13.02
CA GLU A 104 -0.65 3.57 -12.05
C GLU A 104 -2.10 3.09 -12.13
N VAL A 105 -2.93 3.46 -11.16
CA VAL A 105 -4.37 3.20 -11.17
C VAL A 105 -5.09 4.53 -11.33
N ALA A 106 -5.86 4.67 -12.42
CA ALA A 106 -6.78 5.78 -12.57
C ALA A 106 -7.95 5.56 -11.60
N GLY A 107 -7.95 6.29 -10.48
CA GLY A 107 -8.94 6.16 -9.41
C GLY A 107 -10.26 6.81 -9.82
N GLU A 108 -11.30 5.98 -9.92
CA GLU A 108 -12.64 6.40 -10.33
C GLU A 108 -13.55 6.58 -9.12
N ILE A 109 -13.41 5.70 -8.12
CA ILE A 109 -14.16 5.74 -6.86
C ILE A 109 -13.16 5.72 -5.72
N VAL A 110 -13.30 6.64 -4.76
CA VAL A 110 -12.50 6.66 -3.55
C VAL A 110 -13.44 6.70 -2.34
N THR A 111 -13.24 5.79 -1.41
CA THR A 111 -13.97 5.74 -0.15
C THR A 111 -12.99 5.90 1.01
N VAL A 112 -13.20 6.89 1.86
CA VAL A 112 -12.45 7.03 3.10
C VAL A 112 -13.01 6.06 4.13
N LEU A 113 -12.25 5.00 4.43
CA LEU A 113 -12.64 3.99 5.42
C LEU A 113 -12.36 4.47 6.84
N SER A 114 -11.26 5.21 7.03
CA SER A 114 -10.88 5.75 8.33
C SER A 114 -9.92 6.92 8.17
N GLN A 115 -10.21 8.03 8.86
CA GLN A 115 -9.30 9.17 8.94
C GLN A 115 -8.20 8.90 9.98
N ALA A 116 -6.99 9.42 9.71
CA ALA A 116 -5.87 9.33 10.64
C ALA A 116 -5.46 10.72 11.13
N LYS A 117 -5.07 10.77 12.41
CA LYS A 117 -4.33 11.92 12.98
C LYS A 117 -2.92 11.95 12.39
N THR A 118 -2.31 13.13 12.40
CA THR A 118 -0.89 13.27 12.03
C THR A 118 -0.03 12.33 12.88
N PRO A 119 0.73 11.41 12.26
CA PRO A 119 1.62 10.51 12.98
C PRO A 119 2.70 11.28 13.76
N PRO A 120 3.16 10.78 14.92
CA PRO A 120 4.23 11.38 15.71
C PRO A 120 5.61 11.30 15.01
N PHE A 121 5.73 10.46 13.98
CA PHE A 121 6.87 10.39 13.08
C PHE A 121 6.41 9.88 11.71
N TYR A 122 7.15 10.23 10.66
CA TYR A 122 6.83 9.84 9.31
C TYR A 122 7.04 8.34 9.08
N ILE A 123 6.01 7.65 8.58
CA ILE A 123 6.10 6.24 8.17
C ILE A 123 6.70 6.12 6.76
N ASN A 124 6.54 7.16 5.95
CA ASN A 124 7.03 7.24 4.57
C ASN A 124 8.47 7.75 4.43
N ASP A 125 9.14 7.94 5.56
CA ASP A 125 10.57 8.21 5.64
C ASP A 125 11.21 7.16 6.56
N THR A 126 11.71 6.09 5.94
CA THR A 126 12.25 4.94 6.67
C THR A 126 13.62 5.22 7.27
N ASP A 127 14.35 6.20 6.73
CA ASP A 127 15.73 6.51 7.14
C ASP A 127 15.79 7.70 8.11
N ALA A 128 14.70 8.46 8.26
CA ALA A 128 14.59 9.49 9.28
C ALA A 128 14.96 8.96 10.68
N PRO A 129 15.87 9.65 11.40
CA PRO A 129 16.19 9.31 12.77
C PRO A 129 14.98 9.59 13.66
N VAL A 130 14.49 8.55 14.33
CA VAL A 130 13.38 8.66 15.29
C VAL A 130 13.82 7.99 16.58
N ASP A 131 13.65 8.70 17.70
CA ASP A 131 13.97 8.20 19.04
C ASP A 131 13.33 6.84 19.30
N GLU A 132 14.09 5.91 19.88
CA GLU A 132 13.63 4.55 20.13
C GLU A 132 12.47 4.51 21.12
N SER A 133 12.51 5.34 22.18
CA SER A 133 11.42 5.40 23.17
C SER A 133 10.11 5.83 22.50
N LEU A 134 10.17 6.79 21.57
CA LEU A 134 9.02 7.20 20.78
C LEU A 134 8.52 6.08 19.86
N ARG A 135 9.42 5.35 19.20
CA ARG A 135 9.07 4.21 18.33
C ARG A 135 8.43 3.07 19.11
N LEU A 136 8.91 2.78 20.32
CA LEU A 136 8.34 1.76 21.20
C LEU A 136 6.97 2.20 21.74
N LYS A 137 6.81 3.46 22.13
CA LYS A 137 5.51 4.02 22.54
C LYS A 137 4.45 3.91 21.44
N TYR A 138 4.84 4.17 20.20
CA TYR A 138 3.96 4.08 19.02
C TYR A 138 4.32 2.89 18.13
N ARG A 139 4.61 1.74 18.74
CA ARG A 139 5.11 0.55 18.01
C ARG A 139 4.16 0.07 16.91
N TYR A 140 2.86 0.26 17.09
CA TYR A 140 1.84 -0.04 16.08
C TYR A 140 1.98 0.77 14.78
N LEU A 141 2.60 1.96 14.84
CA LEU A 141 2.97 2.75 13.67
C LEU A 141 4.34 2.35 13.12
N ASP A 142 5.31 2.10 14.00
CA ASP A 142 6.66 1.69 13.60
C ASP A 142 6.66 0.34 12.87
N LEU A 143 5.76 -0.58 13.23
CA LEU A 143 5.53 -1.85 12.53
C LEU A 143 5.05 -1.67 11.07
N ARG A 144 4.53 -0.49 10.70
CA ARG A 144 4.15 -0.19 9.31
C ARG A 144 5.33 0.24 8.45
N ARG A 145 6.46 0.61 9.05
CA ARG A 145 7.69 0.97 8.32
C ARG A 145 8.32 -0.30 7.76
N GLU A 146 8.80 -0.20 6.53
CA GLU A 146 9.34 -1.32 5.76
C GLU A 146 10.40 -2.14 6.52
N PRO A 147 11.43 -1.54 7.16
CA PRO A 147 12.45 -2.33 7.85
C PRO A 147 11.90 -3.19 8.99
N LEU A 148 10.82 -2.78 9.67
CA LEU A 148 10.24 -3.56 10.77
C LEU A 148 9.26 -4.60 10.25
N ARG A 149 8.44 -4.23 9.26
CA ARG A 149 7.58 -5.15 8.54
C ARG A 149 8.38 -6.35 8.04
N ASP A 150 9.48 -6.12 7.33
CA ASP A 150 10.25 -7.18 6.69
C ASP A 150 10.90 -8.12 7.71
N ARG A 151 11.39 -7.59 8.83
CA ARG A 151 11.91 -8.41 9.94
C ARG A 151 10.85 -9.31 10.55
N ILE A 152 9.62 -8.82 10.74
CA ILE A 152 8.52 -9.62 11.29
C ILE A 152 8.07 -10.69 10.29
N LEU A 153 8.02 -10.37 9.00
CA LEU A 153 7.70 -11.34 7.96
C LEU A 153 8.76 -12.43 7.83
N LEU A 154 10.04 -12.06 7.88
CA LEU A 154 11.15 -13.00 7.88
C LEU A 154 11.09 -13.93 9.10
N ARG A 155 10.84 -13.38 10.29
CA ARG A 155 10.65 -14.19 11.51
C ARG A 155 9.50 -15.19 11.34
N SER A 156 8.37 -14.77 10.78
CA SER A 156 7.23 -15.65 10.54
C SER A 156 7.59 -16.79 9.59
N ALA A 157 8.26 -16.49 8.47
CA ALA A 157 8.68 -17.50 7.50
C ALA A 157 9.70 -18.48 8.10
N MET A 158 10.64 -17.99 8.90
CA MET A 158 11.62 -18.83 9.59
C MET A 158 10.96 -19.79 10.59
N VAL A 159 10.04 -19.30 11.42
CA VAL A 159 9.30 -20.15 12.37
C VAL A 159 8.45 -21.18 11.63
N GLN A 160 7.81 -20.80 10.53
CA GLN A 160 7.05 -21.73 9.71
C GLN A 160 7.94 -22.85 9.14
N ALA A 161 9.10 -22.51 8.58
CA ALA A 161 10.04 -23.50 8.06
C ALA A 161 10.57 -24.44 9.15
N ILE A 162 10.87 -23.93 10.34
CA ILE A 162 11.28 -24.75 11.49
C ILE A 162 10.17 -25.76 11.84
N ARG A 163 8.92 -25.31 11.91
CA ARG A 163 7.78 -26.18 12.25
C ARG A 163 7.53 -27.24 11.18
N GLU A 164 7.65 -26.87 9.91
CA GLU A 164 7.51 -27.80 8.78
C GLU A 164 8.53 -28.94 8.90
N VAL A 165 9.80 -28.62 9.13
CA VAL A 165 10.85 -29.63 9.36
C VAL A 165 10.54 -30.52 10.56
N HIS A 166 10.14 -29.94 11.70
CA HIS A 166 9.82 -30.75 12.89
C HIS A 166 8.66 -31.71 12.62
N HIS A 167 7.61 -31.23 11.94
CA HIS A 167 6.44 -32.04 11.60
C HIS A 167 6.81 -33.19 10.65
N GLU A 168 7.64 -32.92 9.63
CA GLU A 168 8.16 -33.95 8.71
C GLU A 168 8.97 -35.04 9.43
N HIS A 169 9.62 -34.69 10.55
CA HIS A 169 10.40 -35.62 11.37
C HIS A 169 9.58 -36.30 12.48
N GLY A 170 8.25 -36.16 12.46
CA GLY A 170 7.36 -36.81 13.42
C GLY A 170 7.30 -36.16 14.79
N PHE A 171 7.85 -34.94 14.95
CA PHE A 171 7.60 -34.14 16.15
C PHE A 171 6.15 -33.63 16.18
N VAL A 172 5.60 -33.47 17.38
CA VAL A 172 4.23 -33.01 17.62
C VAL A 172 4.27 -31.64 18.28
N GLU A 173 3.44 -30.71 17.81
CA GLU A 173 3.24 -29.36 18.37
C GLU A 173 2.21 -29.36 19.49
#